data_AF-A0A526QIV9-F1
#
_entry.id   AF-A0A526QIV9-F1
#
_cell.length_a   1.000
_cell.length_b   1.000
_cell.length_c   1.000
_cell.angle_alpha   90.00
_cell.angle_beta   90.00
_cell.angle_gamma   90.00
#
_symmetry.space_group_name_H-M   'P 1'
#
loop_
_entity.id
_entity.type
_entity.pdbx_description
1 polymer ?
#
loop_
_entity_poly.entity_id
_entity_poly.type
_entity_poly.pdbx_seq_one_letter_code
_entity_poly.pdbx_strand_id
1 'polypeptide(L)'
;MEDRIRIRSEEVLSDDWAVLKKTVLDYRRRDGQWETQIRQTYDRGDGAVILPFDPARSTVLLVRQFRYPAYVTGHREPLIEACTG
;
A
#
# COMPACT_ATOMS: atom_id res chain seq x y z
N MET A 1 -21.33 1.50 -1.12
CA MET A 1 -20.40 0.34 -1.02
C MET A 1 -20.47 -0.27 0.37
N GLU A 2 -20.64 0.57 1.40
CA GLU A 2 -20.89 0.18 2.79
C GLU A 2 -21.97 -0.91 2.93
N ASP A 3 -23.08 -0.83 2.19
CA ASP A 3 -24.14 -1.87 2.21
C ASP A 3 -23.72 -3.26 1.69
N ARG A 4 -22.51 -3.41 1.16
CA ARG A 4 -21.97 -4.67 0.61
C ARG A 4 -20.87 -5.27 1.46
N ILE A 5 -20.46 -4.62 2.55
CA ILE A 5 -19.37 -5.06 3.41
C ILE A 5 -19.87 -5.11 4.85
N ARG A 6 -19.60 -6.22 5.54
CA ARG A 6 -19.85 -6.35 6.98
C ARG A 6 -18.59 -6.86 7.64
N ILE A 7 -18.01 -6.08 8.54
CA ILE A 7 -16.85 -6.52 9.32
C ILE A 7 -17.35 -7.46 10.43
N ARG A 8 -16.79 -8.68 10.46
CA ARG A 8 -17.11 -9.71 11.46
C ARG A 8 -16.15 -9.62 12.64
N SER A 9 -14.87 -9.50 12.36
CA SER A 9 -13.82 -9.36 13.36
C SER A 9 -12.56 -8.77 12.76
N GLU A 10 -11.75 -8.18 13.63
CA GLU A 10 -10.39 -7.74 13.33
C GLU A 10 -9.44 -8.25 14.41
N GLU A 11 -8.28 -8.71 13.98
CA GLU A 11 -7.20 -9.22 14.83
C GLU A 11 -5.92 -8.50 14.43
N VAL A 12 -5.25 -7.86 15.39
CA VAL A 12 -3.92 -7.31 15.17
C VAL A 12 -2.92 -8.47 15.18
N LEU A 13 -2.28 -8.70 14.04
CA LEU A 13 -1.25 -9.73 13.89
C LEU A 13 0.14 -9.21 14.27
N SER A 14 0.37 -7.90 14.08
CA SER A 14 1.61 -7.22 14.47
C SER A 14 1.33 -5.73 14.63
N ASP A 15 1.93 -5.12 15.66
CA ASP A 15 1.86 -3.69 15.96
C ASP A 15 3.26 -3.22 16.39
N ASP A 16 4.03 -2.76 15.42
CA ASP A 16 5.38 -2.22 15.62
C ASP A 16 5.46 -0.89 14.83
N TRP A 17 6.47 -0.68 13.98
CA TRP A 17 6.54 0.49 13.10
C TRP A 17 5.27 0.69 12.24
N ALA A 18 4.56 -0.38 11.90
CA ALA A 18 3.28 -0.36 11.18
C ALA A 18 2.37 -1.49 11.67
N VAL A 19 1.05 -1.35 11.46
CA VAL A 19 0.05 -2.29 11.97
C VAL A 19 -0.34 -3.29 10.88
N LEU A 20 -0.15 -4.58 11.15
CA LEU A 20 -0.71 -5.66 10.33
C LEU A 20 -1.99 -6.17 10.99
N LYS A 21 -3.12 -6.04 10.30
CA LYS A 21 -4.42 -6.57 10.76
C LYS A 21 -4.88 -7.72 9.88
N LYS A 22 -5.57 -8.68 10.49
CA LYS A 22 -6.39 -9.69 9.81
C LYS A 22 -7.85 -9.33 10.04
N THR A 23 -8.57 -9.10 8.95
CA THR A 23 -9.99 -8.74 8.97
C THR A 23 -10.79 -9.89 8.37
N VAL A 24 -11.78 -10.38 9.14
CA VAL A 24 -12.82 -11.27 8.63
C VAL A 24 -14.02 -10.39 8.25
N LEU A 25 -14.47 -10.50 7.00
CA LEU A 25 -15.57 -9.69 6.49
C LEU A 25 -16.52 -10.52 5.63
N ASP A 26 -17.80 -10.20 5.65
CA ASP A 26 -18.74 -10.69 4.63
C ASP A 26 -18.84 -9.66 3.50
N TYR A 27 -18.67 -10.13 2.28
CA TYR A 27 -18.82 -9.35 1.07
C TYR A 27 -20.05 -9.83 0.28
N ARG A 28 -20.95 -8.90 -0.04
CA ARG A 28 -22.10 -9.20 -0.91
C ARG A 28 -21.66 -9.12 -2.38
N ARG A 29 -21.61 -10.29 -3.03
CA ARG A 29 -21.32 -10.45 -4.45
C ARG A 29 -22.40 -9.79 -5.32
N ARG A 30 -22.13 -9.66 -6.63
CA ARG A 30 -23.05 -9.00 -7.58
C ARG A 30 -24.39 -9.74 -7.75
N ASP A 31 -24.37 -11.06 -7.57
CA ASP A 31 -25.55 -11.95 -7.58
C ASP A 31 -26.38 -11.88 -6.28
N GLY A 32 -25.99 -11.02 -5.33
CA GLY A 32 -26.67 -10.84 -4.06
C GLY A 32 -26.25 -11.83 -2.96
N GLN A 33 -25.42 -12.84 -3.28
CA GLN A 33 -24.95 -13.81 -2.29
C GLN A 33 -23.90 -13.20 -1.37
N TRP A 34 -23.92 -13.61 -0.11
CA TRP A 34 -22.90 -13.24 0.88
C TRP A 34 -21.79 -14.28 0.91
N GLU A 35 -20.54 -13.81 0.96
CA GLU A 35 -19.36 -14.65 1.11
C GLU A 35 -18.48 -14.10 2.22
N THR A 36 -18.05 -14.97 3.13
CA THR A 36 -17.05 -14.62 4.14
C THR A 36 -15.65 -14.68 3.53
N GLN A 37 -14.89 -13.61 3.70
CA GLN A 37 -13.53 -13.44 3.20
C GLN A 37 -12.60 -13.07 4.36
N ILE A 38 -11.33 -13.47 4.24
CA ILE A 38 -10.25 -13.08 5.14
C ILE A 38 -9.28 -12.20 4.35
N ARG A 39 -8.91 -11.06 4.91
CA ARG A 39 -7.91 -10.14 4.35
C ARG A 39 -6.87 -9.81 5.40
N GLN A 40 -5.61 -9.70 4.98
CA GLN A 40 -4.58 -9.07 5.78
C GLN A 40 -4.25 -7.71 5.19
N THR A 41 -4.22 -6.69 6.04
CA THR A 41 -3.98 -5.30 5.64
C THR A 41 -2.79 -4.78 6.43
N TYR A 42 -1.75 -4.33 5.72
CA TYR A 42 -0.57 -3.74 6.35
C TYR A 42 -0.65 -2.22 6.24
N ASP A 43 -1.03 -1.59 7.35
CA ASP A 43 -1.25 -0.15 7.45
C ASP A 43 0.05 0.56 7.83
N ARG A 44 0.58 1.33 6.88
CA ARG A 44 1.83 2.11 7.00
C ARG A 44 1.57 3.62 6.99
N GLY A 45 0.30 4.05 7.08
CA GLY A 45 -0.11 5.43 6.83
C GLY A 45 -0.09 5.83 5.35
N ASP A 46 -0.44 7.10 5.11
CA ASP A 46 -0.43 7.71 3.78
C ASP A 46 0.90 8.40 3.49
N GLY A 47 1.19 8.66 2.21
CA GLY A 47 2.35 9.43 1.77
C GLY A 47 2.01 10.40 0.66
N ALA A 48 2.90 11.37 0.43
CA ALA A 48 2.82 12.32 -0.68
C ALA A 48 3.98 12.15 -1.66
N VAL A 49 3.73 12.48 -2.93
CA VAL A 49 4.73 12.39 -4.00
C VAL A 49 4.69 13.67 -4.84
N ILE A 50 5.86 14.17 -5.21
CA ILE A 50 6.01 15.25 -6.20
C ILE A 50 6.94 14.78 -7.32
N LEU A 51 6.58 15.13 -8.56
CA LEU A 51 7.43 14.95 -9.74
C LEU A 51 7.81 16.33 -10.29
N PRO A 52 8.96 16.91 -9.88
CA PRO A 52 9.39 18.20 -10.38
C PRO A 52 9.79 18.09 -11.85
N PHE A 53 9.15 18.91 -12.69
CA PHE A 53 9.40 18.98 -14.13
C PHE A 53 9.89 20.38 -14.50
N ASP A 54 10.98 20.44 -15.28
CA ASP A 54 11.47 21.65 -15.91
C ASP A 54 11.05 21.67 -17.39
N PRO A 55 10.09 22.54 -17.78
CA PRO A 55 9.60 22.59 -19.15
C PRO A 55 10.59 23.19 -20.15
N ALA A 56 11.50 24.07 -19.71
CA ALA A 56 12.47 24.69 -20.60
C ALA A 56 13.54 23.69 -21.05
N ARG A 57 13.92 22.76 -20.17
CA ARG A 57 14.89 21.70 -20.47
C ARG A 57 14.24 20.36 -20.85
N SER A 58 12.93 20.22 -20.67
CA SER A 58 12.20 18.96 -20.84
C SER A 58 12.80 17.82 -19.98
N THR A 59 13.11 18.11 -18.72
CA THR A 59 13.73 17.16 -17.78
C THR A 59 12.96 17.06 -16.48
N VAL A 60 13.02 15.88 -15.84
CA VAL A 60 12.49 15.66 -14.48
C VAL A 60 13.62 15.53 -13.46
N LEU A 61 13.36 15.96 -12.23
CA LEU A 61 14.26 15.70 -11.10
C LEU A 61 13.82 14.42 -10.38
N LEU A 62 14.77 13.50 -10.20
CA LEU A 62 14.59 12.23 -9.49
C LEU A 62 15.65 12.11 -8.39
N VAL A 63 15.38 11.27 -7.40
CA VAL A 63 16.32 10.93 -6.33
C VAL A 63 16.84 9.51 -6.52
N ARG A 64 18.02 9.22 -5.98
CA ARG A 64 18.59 7.87 -5.93
C ARG A 64 18.76 7.42 -4.48
N GLN A 65 18.01 6.41 -4.04
CA GLN A 65 17.97 5.99 -2.63
C GLN A 65 17.99 4.48 -2.47
N PHE A 66 18.63 4.00 -1.40
CA PHE A 66 18.59 2.58 -1.04
C PHE A 66 17.23 2.21 -0.46
N ARG A 67 16.60 1.17 -1.01
CA ARG A 67 15.34 0.59 -0.51
C ARG A 67 15.56 -0.88 -0.18
N TYR A 68 15.63 -1.21 1.10
CA TYR A 68 15.85 -2.59 1.54
C TYR A 68 14.83 -3.60 0.98
N PRO A 69 13.50 -3.30 0.92
CA PRO A 69 12.54 -4.22 0.31
C PRO A 69 12.82 -4.58 -1.17
N ALA A 70 13.35 -3.62 -1.94
CA ALA A 70 13.77 -3.88 -3.32
C ALA A 70 15.03 -4.73 -3.36
N TYR A 71 15.98 -4.48 -2.46
CA TYR A 71 17.21 -5.26 -2.33
C TYR A 71 16.93 -6.75 -2.06
N VAL A 72 16.05 -7.06 -1.08
CA VAL A 72 15.73 -8.46 -0.74
C VAL A 72 14.94 -9.19 -1.82
N THR A 73 14.25 -8.47 -2.70
CA THR A 73 13.55 -9.03 -3.86
C THR A 73 14.43 -9.15 -5.10
N GLY A 74 15.73 -8.81 -5.00
CA GLY A 74 16.73 -9.02 -6.05
C GLY A 74 17.23 -7.75 -6.73
N HIS A 75 16.68 -6.57 -6.44
CA HIS A 75 17.15 -5.31 -7.00
C HIS A 75 18.42 -4.82 -6.28
N ARG A 76 19.60 -5.09 -6.86
CA ARG A 76 20.88 -4.87 -6.17
C ARG A 76 21.39 -3.43 -6.17
N GLU A 77 20.75 -2.53 -6.88
CA GLU A 77 21.12 -1.11 -6.92
C GLU A 77 20.11 -0.20 -6.18
N PRO A 78 20.52 0.99 -5.73
CA PRO A 78 19.59 2.02 -5.27
C PRO A 78 18.56 2.37 -6.35
N LEU A 79 17.29 2.53 -5.94
CA LEU A 79 16.20 2.90 -6.85
C LEU A 79 16.33 4.36 -7.27
N ILE A 80 15.87 4.63 -8.50
CA ILE A 80 15.61 5.98 -8.99
C ILE A 80 14.12 6.25 -8.78
N GLU A 81 13.79 7.27 -8.01
CA GLU A 81 12.43 7.52 -7.52
C GLU A 81 12.03 9.00 -7.66
N ALA A 82 10.73 9.27 -7.70
CA ALA A 82 10.21 10.62 -7.49
C ALA A 82 10.44 11.06 -6.03
N CYS A 83 10.46 12.37 -5.77
CA CYS A 83 10.54 12.89 -4.42
C CYS A 83 9.26 12.54 -3.63
N THR A 84 9.42 11.98 -2.43
CA THR A 84 8.30 11.49 -1.61
C THR A 84 8.58 11.69 -0.11
N GLY A 85 7.52 11.73 0.70
CA GLY A 85 7.56 11.90 2.15
C GLY A 85 6.23 11.54 2.80
#